data_AF-A0A848SRQ6-F1
#
_entry.id   AF-A0A848SRQ6-F1
#
_cell.length_a   1.000
_cell.length_b   1.000
_cell.length_c   1.000
_cell.angle_alpha   90.00
_cell.angle_beta   90.00
_cell.angle_gamma   90.00
#
_symmetry.space_group_name_H-M   'P 1'
#
loop_
_entity.id
_entity.type
_entity.pdbx_description
1 polymer ?
#
loop_
_entity_poly.entity_id
_entity_poly.type
_entity_poly.pdbx_seq_one_letter_code
_entity_poly.pdbx_strand_id
1 'polypeptide(L)'
;EALGEFRGALSVAGADFGIDDMTARLPVAEMFAPISMTALDLEDLTAHFENGLCVEAEGTVRAELIPNAAGLALPASATGAARCDEGALLLPMIGQSGMDQLNVRIDGSGAYSAELLVRPADDGMRDRLIAAGFQPTAGGYAIVANGAF
;
A
#
# COMPACT_ATOMS: atom_id res chain seq x y z
N GLU A 1 11.36 -13.84 -20.20
CA GLU A 1 11.96 -13.24 -19.00
C GLU A 1 11.93 -11.74 -19.19
N ALA A 2 11.00 -11.04 -18.55
CA ALA A 2 11.00 -9.59 -18.51
C ALA A 2 11.53 -9.23 -17.13
N LEU A 3 12.79 -8.81 -17.05
CA LEU A 3 13.23 -8.03 -15.89
C LEU A 3 12.39 -6.77 -15.96
N GLY A 4 11.37 -6.67 -15.10
CA GLY A 4 10.64 -5.42 -14.91
C GLY A 4 11.69 -4.35 -14.71
N GLU A 5 11.70 -3.37 -15.61
CA GLU A 5 12.72 -2.34 -15.71
C GLU A 5 12.70 -1.53 -14.42
N PHE A 6 13.63 -1.87 -13.51
CA PHE A 6 13.91 -1.08 -12.34
C PHE A 6 14.67 0.16 -12.79
N ARG A 7 14.01 1.31 -12.73
CA ARG A 7 14.55 2.60 -13.15
C ARG A 7 14.26 3.63 -12.08
N GLY A 8 15.23 4.47 -11.78
CA GLY A 8 15.12 5.56 -10.81
C GLY A 8 16.45 5.82 -10.14
N ALA A 9 16.47 6.72 -9.17
CA ALA A 9 17.61 6.95 -8.31
C ALA A 9 17.22 6.81 -6.83
N LEU A 10 18.22 6.46 -6.03
CA LEU A 10 18.17 6.44 -4.57
C LEU A 10 19.23 7.43 -4.09
N SER A 11 18.83 8.36 -3.24
CA SER A 11 19.72 9.35 -2.64
C SER A 11 19.73 9.20 -1.12
N VAL A 12 20.91 9.36 -0.53
CA VAL A 12 21.09 9.35 0.93
C VAL A 12 22.10 10.44 1.29
N ALA A 13 21.69 11.37 2.16
CA ALA A 13 22.51 12.48 2.63
C ALA A 13 22.34 12.64 4.15
N GLY A 14 23.24 12.03 4.92
CA GLY A 14 23.13 12.03 6.38
C GLY A 14 21.92 11.22 6.84
N ALA A 15 20.93 11.88 7.45
CA ALA A 15 19.66 11.28 7.85
C ALA A 15 18.56 11.40 6.79
N ASP A 16 18.83 12.14 5.71
CA ASP A 16 17.89 12.37 4.63
C ASP A 16 18.01 11.24 3.61
N PHE A 17 16.89 10.81 3.05
CA PHE A 17 16.87 9.83 1.97
C PHE A 17 15.77 10.18 0.98
N GLY A 18 16.04 9.85 -0.28
CA GLY A 18 15.16 10.15 -1.39
C GLY A 18 15.09 9.00 -2.37
N ILE A 19 13.93 8.90 -3.01
CA ILE A 19 13.68 8.09 -4.18
C ILE A 19 13.24 9.05 -5.28
N ASP A 20 13.84 8.97 -6.46
CA ASP A 20 13.57 9.86 -7.58
C ASP A 20 13.18 9.05 -8.82
N ASP A 21 12.04 9.40 -9.43
CA ASP A 21 11.52 8.84 -10.69
C ASP A 21 11.53 7.30 -10.72
N MET A 22 11.13 6.68 -9.61
CA MET A 22 11.20 5.23 -9.44
C MET A 22 10.05 4.53 -10.17
N THR A 23 10.41 3.80 -11.21
CA THR A 23 9.57 2.84 -11.89
C THR A 23 10.09 1.44 -11.60
N ALA A 24 9.30 0.62 -10.91
CA ALA A 24 9.70 -0.71 -10.48
C ALA A 24 8.50 -1.59 -10.13
N ARG A 25 8.69 -2.92 -10.18
CA ARG A 25 7.75 -3.90 -9.58
C ARG A 25 8.42 -4.54 -8.38
N LEU A 26 7.89 -4.28 -7.19
CA LEU A 26 8.40 -4.80 -5.93
C LEU A 26 7.57 -6.02 -5.49
N PRO A 27 8.15 -7.21 -5.30
CA PRO A 27 7.46 -8.33 -4.68
C PRO A 27 7.34 -8.11 -3.17
N VAL A 28 6.11 -8.14 -2.62
CA VAL A 28 5.84 -7.72 -1.23
C VAL A 28 5.02 -8.72 -0.40
N ALA A 29 4.81 -9.92 -0.93
CA ALA A 29 3.95 -10.97 -0.39
C ALA A 29 4.02 -11.18 1.13
N GLU A 30 5.22 -11.39 1.66
CA GLU A 30 5.39 -11.73 3.08
C GLU A 30 5.45 -10.49 3.98
N MET A 31 5.75 -9.32 3.42
CA MET A 31 5.89 -8.09 4.21
C MET A 31 4.54 -7.63 4.73
N PHE A 32 3.52 -7.62 3.88
CA PHE A 32 2.22 -7.03 4.23
C PHE A 32 1.22 -8.03 4.84
N ALA A 33 1.67 -9.19 5.30
CA ALA A 33 0.79 -10.11 6.03
C ALA A 33 0.16 -9.40 7.24
N PRO A 34 -1.16 -9.56 7.51
CA PRO A 34 -2.09 -10.53 6.89
C PRO A 34 -2.77 -10.06 5.58
N ILE A 35 -2.48 -8.85 5.08
CA ILE A 35 -3.02 -8.37 3.80
C ILE A 35 -2.37 -9.18 2.67
N SER A 36 -3.19 -9.83 1.85
CA SER A 36 -2.73 -10.67 0.72
C SER A 36 -2.32 -9.82 -0.49
N MET A 37 -1.27 -9.01 -0.33
CA MET A 37 -0.68 -8.20 -1.40
C MET A 37 0.55 -8.88 -1.96
N THR A 38 0.62 -9.07 -3.27
CA THR A 38 1.71 -9.82 -3.93
C THR A 38 2.81 -8.92 -4.47
N ALA A 39 2.44 -7.77 -5.02
CA ALA A 39 3.38 -6.82 -5.61
C ALA A 39 2.90 -5.38 -5.45
N LEU A 40 3.85 -4.45 -5.48
CA LEU A 40 3.63 -3.03 -5.72
C LEU A 40 4.28 -2.66 -7.05
N ASP A 41 3.49 -2.16 -7.99
CA ASP A 41 4.00 -1.50 -9.20
C ASP A 41 4.10 0.00 -8.91
N LEU A 42 5.29 0.55 -9.09
CA LEU A 42 5.62 1.95 -8.96
C LEU A 42 5.78 2.54 -10.36
N GLU A 43 5.18 3.69 -10.60
CA GLU A 43 5.28 4.42 -11.85
C GLU A 43 5.68 5.86 -11.53
N ASP A 44 6.92 6.21 -11.90
CA ASP A 44 7.56 7.51 -11.67
C ASP A 44 7.40 8.00 -10.21
N LEU A 45 7.59 7.11 -9.24
CA LEU A 45 7.48 7.43 -7.82
C LEU A 45 8.68 8.27 -7.36
N THR A 46 8.40 9.46 -6.87
CA THR A 46 9.37 10.30 -6.16
C THR A 46 8.91 10.44 -4.71
N ALA A 47 9.85 10.31 -3.75
CA ALA A 47 9.59 10.56 -2.34
C ALA A 47 10.88 11.00 -1.64
N HIS A 48 10.85 12.15 -0.96
CA HIS A 48 11.99 12.68 -0.20
C HIS A 48 11.64 12.85 1.27
N PHE A 49 12.57 12.43 2.11
CA PHE A 49 12.49 12.57 3.55
C PHE A 49 13.63 13.45 4.05
N GLU A 50 13.27 14.51 4.76
CA GLU A 50 14.21 15.40 5.44
C GLU A 50 14.01 15.30 6.95
N ASN A 51 15.08 15.04 7.69
CA ASN A 51 15.03 14.87 9.15
C ASN A 51 13.96 13.84 9.60
N GLY A 52 13.75 12.78 8.82
CA GLY A 52 12.77 11.73 9.09
C GLY A 52 11.32 12.08 8.73
N LEU A 53 11.07 13.21 8.05
CA LEU A 53 9.74 13.64 7.63
C LEU A 53 9.65 13.70 6.10
N CYS A 54 8.58 13.12 5.54
CA CYS A 54 8.24 13.25 4.12
C CYS A 54 7.98 14.72 3.79
N VAL A 55 8.77 15.28 2.87
CA VAL A 55 8.64 16.66 2.39
C VAL A 55 8.16 16.75 0.94
N GLU A 56 8.41 15.71 0.14
CA GLU A 56 7.98 15.59 -1.25
C GLU A 56 7.55 14.16 -1.52
N ALA A 57 6.42 14.00 -2.22
CA ALA A 57 6.01 12.72 -2.77
C ALA A 57 5.04 12.91 -3.94
N GLU A 58 5.31 12.18 -5.03
CA GLU A 58 4.49 12.16 -6.23
C GLU A 58 4.67 10.84 -6.99
N GLY A 59 3.91 10.64 -8.07
CA GLY A 59 3.90 9.41 -8.84
C GLY A 59 2.75 8.48 -8.45
N THR A 60 2.65 7.36 -9.18
CA THR A 60 1.53 6.43 -9.04
C THR A 60 2.00 5.10 -8.47
N VAL A 61 1.21 4.56 -7.55
CA VAL A 61 1.43 3.22 -6.98
C VAL A 61 0.21 2.36 -7.24
N ARG A 62 0.45 1.12 -7.68
CA ARG A 62 -0.55 0.07 -7.82
C ARG A 62 -0.17 -1.12 -6.96
N ALA A 63 -1.09 -1.53 -6.09
CA ALA A 63 -1.01 -2.78 -5.33
C ALA A 63 -1.73 -3.90 -6.09
N GLU A 64 -1.07 -5.05 -6.18
CA GLU A 64 -1.62 -6.29 -6.72
C GLU A 64 -2.05 -7.20 -5.55
N LEU A 65 -3.35 -7.42 -5.41
CA LEU A 65 -3.94 -8.20 -4.34
C LEU A 65 -4.27 -9.61 -4.85
N ILE A 66 -4.30 -10.61 -3.96
CA ILE A 66 -4.77 -11.96 -4.32
C ILE A 66 -6.31 -11.92 -4.40
N PRO A 67 -6.92 -12.04 -5.60
CA PRO A 67 -8.36 -12.14 -5.71
C PRO A 67 -8.83 -13.45 -5.06
N ASN A 68 -9.97 -13.43 -4.37
CA ASN A 68 -10.54 -14.60 -3.70
C ASN A 68 -9.74 -15.14 -2.51
N ALA A 69 -8.89 -14.32 -1.88
CA ALA A 69 -8.34 -14.65 -0.56
C ALA A 69 -9.49 -14.97 0.41
N ALA A 70 -9.44 -16.15 1.03
CA ALA A 70 -10.49 -16.65 1.94
C ALA A 70 -11.94 -16.66 1.37
N GLY A 71 -12.11 -16.75 0.04
CA GLY A 71 -13.43 -16.76 -0.59
C GLY A 71 -14.12 -15.39 -0.66
N LEU A 72 -13.37 -14.31 -0.50
CA LEU A 72 -13.82 -12.93 -0.65
C LEU A 72 -13.55 -12.44 -2.08
N ALA A 73 -14.56 -11.96 -2.79
CA ALA A 73 -14.39 -11.32 -4.09
C ALA A 73 -13.79 -9.91 -3.92
N LEU A 74 -12.51 -9.86 -3.54
CA LEU A 74 -11.72 -8.63 -3.41
C LEU A 74 -11.25 -8.16 -4.79
N PRO A 75 -11.01 -6.85 -4.98
CA PRO A 75 -10.43 -6.34 -6.21
C PRO A 75 -9.04 -6.95 -6.42
N ALA A 76 -8.70 -7.23 -7.68
CA ALA A 76 -7.38 -7.75 -8.03
C ALA A 76 -6.28 -6.70 -7.85
N SER A 77 -6.61 -5.40 -7.93
CA SER A 77 -5.66 -4.33 -7.71
C SER A 77 -6.29 -3.08 -7.11
N ALA A 78 -5.45 -2.27 -6.45
CA ALA A 78 -5.76 -0.92 -5.99
C ALA A 78 -4.71 0.05 -6.52
N THR A 79 -5.11 1.28 -6.84
CA THR A 79 -4.19 2.30 -7.39
C THR A 79 -4.40 3.64 -6.70
N GLY A 80 -3.33 4.40 -6.51
CA GLY A 80 -3.34 5.71 -5.87
C GLY A 80 -2.10 6.52 -6.22
N ALA A 81 -2.16 7.83 -5.97
CA ALA A 81 -1.02 8.73 -6.14
C ALA A 81 -0.33 8.96 -4.80
N ALA A 82 0.99 8.84 -4.78
CA ALA A 82 1.78 9.09 -3.58
C ALA A 82 1.67 10.56 -3.16
N ARG A 83 1.68 10.81 -1.85
CA ARG A 83 1.72 12.16 -1.28
C ARG A 83 2.31 12.15 0.12
N CYS A 84 2.87 13.27 0.56
CA CYS A 84 3.20 13.44 1.97
C CYS A 84 1.95 13.79 2.77
N ASP A 85 1.79 13.17 3.94
CA ASP A 85 0.69 13.40 4.87
C ASP A 85 1.25 13.34 6.29
N GLU A 86 1.14 14.45 7.03
CA GLU A 86 1.65 14.56 8.41
C GLU A 86 3.11 14.08 8.58
N GLY A 87 3.98 14.37 7.61
CA GLY A 87 5.39 13.97 7.62
C GLY A 87 5.65 12.50 7.31
N ALA A 88 4.65 11.73 6.90
CA ALA A 88 4.80 10.37 6.38
C ALA A 88 4.50 10.33 4.88
N LEU A 89 5.11 9.38 4.18
CA LEU A 89 4.69 9.03 2.83
C LEU A 89 3.39 8.25 2.92
N LEU A 90 2.33 8.80 2.33
CA LEU A 90 1.02 8.18 2.24
C LEU A 90 0.76 7.73 0.81
N LEU A 91 0.36 6.46 0.67
CA LEU A 91 -0.09 5.83 -0.56
C LEU A 91 -1.59 5.50 -0.42
N PRO A 92 -2.49 6.45 -0.72
CA PRO A 92 -3.93 6.26 -0.61
C PRO A 92 -4.46 5.60 -1.89
N MET A 93 -4.51 4.27 -1.91
CA MET A 93 -4.96 3.49 -3.06
C MET A 93 -6.43 3.11 -2.94
N ILE A 94 -7.14 3.08 -4.07
CA ILE A 94 -8.55 2.68 -4.14
C ILE A 94 -8.66 1.49 -5.10
N GLY A 95 -9.39 0.46 -4.70
CA GLY A 95 -9.70 -0.69 -5.54
C GLY A 95 -10.55 -0.30 -6.74
N GLN A 96 -10.47 -1.06 -7.84
CA GLN A 96 -11.24 -0.75 -9.07
C GLN A 96 -12.76 -0.68 -8.86
N SER A 97 -13.29 -1.36 -7.84
CA SER A 97 -14.69 -1.35 -7.42
C SER A 97 -15.12 -0.04 -6.72
N GLY A 98 -14.16 0.73 -6.18
CA GLY A 98 -14.41 1.84 -5.26
C GLY A 98 -14.94 1.41 -3.87
N MET A 99 -15.09 0.10 -3.64
CA MET A 99 -15.62 -0.45 -2.39
C MET A 99 -14.53 -0.71 -1.36
N ASP A 100 -13.28 -0.72 -1.81
CA ASP A 100 -12.11 -1.09 -1.05
C ASP A 100 -11.07 0.02 -1.12
N GLN A 101 -10.45 0.32 0.00
CA GLN A 101 -9.40 1.31 0.14
C GLN A 101 -8.19 0.68 0.81
N LEU A 102 -7.02 0.85 0.21
CA LEU A 102 -5.75 0.41 0.79
C LEU A 102 -4.90 1.66 1.05
N ASN A 103 -4.69 1.99 2.32
CA ASN A 103 -3.82 3.08 2.71
C ASN A 103 -2.52 2.51 3.25
N VAL A 104 -1.39 2.82 2.62
CA VAL A 104 -0.07 2.49 3.15
C VAL A 104 0.60 3.78 3.60
N ARG A 105 0.97 3.86 4.88
CA ARG A 105 1.71 4.98 5.47
C ARG A 105 3.09 4.50 5.84
N ILE A 106 4.13 5.21 5.42
CA ILE A 106 5.55 4.90 5.65
C ILE A 106 6.19 6.13 6.26
N ASP A 107 6.85 5.99 7.41
CA ASP A 107 7.59 7.08 8.04
C ASP A 107 9.06 7.12 7.60
N GLY A 108 9.77 8.19 7.98
CA GLY A 108 11.18 8.36 7.62
C GLY A 108 12.15 7.39 8.31
N SER A 109 11.68 6.47 9.16
CA SER A 109 12.49 5.36 9.66
C SER A 109 12.33 4.09 8.81
N GLY A 110 11.42 4.09 7.84
CA GLY A 110 11.06 2.92 7.03
C GLY A 110 10.01 2.03 7.70
N ALA A 111 9.52 2.39 8.89
CA ALA A 111 8.37 1.72 9.49
C ALA A 111 7.11 2.06 8.71
N TYR A 112 6.22 1.08 8.56
CA TYR A 112 4.98 1.24 7.81
C TYR A 112 3.78 0.64 8.52
N SER A 113 2.61 1.20 8.18
CA SER A 113 1.29 0.68 8.49
C SER A 113 0.46 0.64 7.21
N ALA A 114 -0.05 -0.53 6.86
CA ALA A 114 -0.97 -0.73 5.76
C ALA A 114 -2.35 -1.11 6.30
N GLU A 115 -3.36 -0.34 5.94
CA GLU A 115 -4.76 -0.61 6.28
C GLU A 115 -5.55 -0.91 5.01
N LEU A 116 -6.18 -2.09 4.98
CA LEU A 116 -7.17 -2.43 3.96
C LEU A 116 -8.57 -2.33 4.56
N LEU A 117 -9.34 -1.35 4.09
CA LEU A 117 -10.75 -1.14 4.43
C LEU A 117 -11.63 -1.69 3.31
N VAL A 118 -12.60 -2.51 3.68
CA VAL A 118 -13.57 -3.13 2.78
C VAL A 118 -14.99 -2.81 3.25
N ARG A 119 -15.83 -2.34 2.33
CA ARG A 119 -17.26 -2.17 2.58
C ARG A 119 -18.02 -3.41 2.07
N PRO A 120 -18.62 -4.22 2.97
CA PRO A 120 -19.34 -5.42 2.54
C PRO A 120 -20.61 -5.05 1.78
N ALA A 121 -20.88 -5.79 0.71
CA ALA A 121 -22.11 -5.63 -0.08
C ALA A 121 -23.33 -6.34 0.55
N ASP A 122 -23.08 -7.39 1.35
CA ASP A 122 -24.10 -8.23 1.98
C ASP A 122 -23.58 -8.89 3.27
N ASP A 123 -24.51 -9.49 4.05
CA ASP A 123 -24.20 -10.17 5.31
C ASP A 123 -23.26 -11.38 5.14
N GLY A 124 -23.32 -12.08 4.00
CA GLY A 124 -22.43 -13.19 3.71
C GLY A 124 -20.99 -12.74 3.50
N MET A 125 -20.78 -11.59 2.86
CA MET A 125 -19.46 -10.96 2.72
C MET A 125 -18.92 -10.49 4.08
N ARG A 126 -19.79 -9.93 4.93
CA ARG A 126 -19.44 -9.55 6.30
C ARG A 126 -18.88 -10.73 7.09
N ASP A 127 -19.60 -11.85 7.09
CA ASP A 127 -19.21 -13.01 7.90
C ASP A 127 -17.87 -13.62 7.42
N ARG A 128 -17.60 -13.57 6.11
CA ARG A 128 -16.30 -13.96 5.54
C ARG A 128 -15.16 -13.01 5.91
N LEU A 129 -15.40 -11.70 5.93
CA LEU A 129 -14.39 -10.71 6.35
C LEU A 129 -13.97 -10.94 7.80
N ILE A 130 -14.94 -11.17 8.70
CA ILE A 130 -14.68 -11.51 10.10
C ILE A 130 -13.87 -12.81 10.20
N ALA A 131 -14.25 -13.85 9.45
CA ALA A 131 -13.51 -15.11 9.42
C ALA A 131 -12.08 -14.97 8.88
N ALA A 132 -11.84 -13.99 7.99
CA ALA A 132 -10.52 -13.64 7.46
C ALA A 132 -9.71 -12.73 8.41
N GLY A 133 -10.24 -12.36 9.57
CA GLY A 133 -9.56 -11.57 10.59
C GLY A 133 -9.79 -10.07 10.51
N PHE A 134 -10.62 -9.59 9.58
CA PHE A 134 -11.01 -8.18 9.55
C PHE A 134 -11.83 -7.81 10.79
N GLN A 135 -11.60 -6.62 11.30
CA GLN A 135 -12.29 -6.04 12.44
C GLN A 135 -13.33 -5.03 11.95
N PRO A 136 -14.51 -4.93 12.60
CA PRO A 136 -15.50 -3.91 12.27
C PRO A 136 -14.98 -2.50 12.63
N THR A 137 -15.19 -1.54 11.75
CA THR A 137 -14.87 -0.12 11.95
C THR A 137 -16.05 0.77 11.55
N ALA A 138 -15.97 2.08 11.80
CA ALA A 138 -17.01 3.02 11.36
C ALA A 138 -17.19 3.06 9.83
N GLY A 139 -16.14 2.70 9.07
CA GLY A 139 -16.13 2.76 7.60
C GLY A 139 -16.41 1.42 6.91
N GLY A 140 -16.57 0.32 7.64
CA GLY A 140 -16.71 -1.03 7.10
C GLY A 140 -15.95 -2.05 7.93
N TYR A 141 -15.13 -2.86 7.29
CA TYR A 141 -14.28 -3.87 7.92
C TYR A 141 -12.84 -3.61 7.52
N ALA A 142 -11.94 -3.52 8.50
CA ALA A 142 -10.54 -3.21 8.27
C ALA A 142 -9.62 -4.32 8.78
N ILE A 143 -8.51 -4.50 8.10
CA ILE A 143 -7.37 -5.28 8.59
C ILE A 143 -6.10 -4.45 8.40
N VAL A 144 -5.18 -4.58 9.35
CA VAL A 144 -3.95 -3.78 9.38
C VAL A 144 -2.76 -4.71 9.37
N ALA A 145 -1.75 -4.37 8.55
CA ALA A 145 -0.42 -4.94 8.57
C ALA A 145 0.58 -3.86 8.99
N ASN A 146 1.52 -4.20 9.87
CA ASN A 146 2.57 -3.29 10.31
C ASN A 146 3.93 -3.97 10.13
N GLY A 147 4.95 -3.19 9.80
CA GLY A 147 6.30 -3.69 9.67
C GLY A 147 7.32 -2.58 9.47
N ALA A 148 8.51 -2.96 9.02
CA ALA A 148 9.56 -2.05 8.61
C ALA A 148 10.37 -2.68 7.46
N PHE A 149 10.99 -1.84 6.63
CA PHE A 149 11.91 -2.26 5.57
C PHE A 149 13.36 -2.37 6.06
#